data_AF-A0A537Z2P8-F1
#
_entry.id   AF-A0A537Z2P8-F1
#
_cell.length_a   1.000
_cell.length_b   1.000
_cell.length_c   1.000
_cell.angle_alpha   90.00
_cell.angle_beta   90.00
_cell.angle_gamma   90.00
#
_symmetry.space_group_name_H-M   'P 1'
#
loop_
_entity.id
_entity.type
_entity.pdbx_description
1 polymer ?
#
loop_
_entity_poly.entity_id
_entity_poly.type
_entity_poly.pdbx_seq_one_letter_code
_entity_poly.pdbx_strand_id
1 'polypeptide(L)'
;MWVFNVFGVVVLVVSLVAHSGVQITGRQLLFGGGAVWLTDAIAFGLAFWELDCGGPLARALATAPRKPDFQFPQDENAELARDGWAPRLWDYFYVSLTNSTAFSPTDVMPLTRPAKALMAAESTLSAVTVLLVAARAVNILR
;
A
#
# COMPACT_ATOMS: atom_id res chain seq x y z
N MET A 1 -4.73 -1.34 19.25
CA MET A 1 -3.36 -0.97 18.81
C MET A 1 -3.32 -0.71 17.30
N TRP A 2 -3.82 -1.64 16.49
CA TRP A 2 -3.97 -1.53 15.02
C TRP A 2 -4.62 -0.25 14.47
N VAL A 3 -5.77 0.13 15.00
CA VAL A 3 -6.53 1.29 14.50
C VAL A 3 -5.76 2.60 14.65
N PHE A 4 -4.95 2.74 15.71
CA PHE A 4 -4.18 3.96 15.97
C PHE A 4 -3.00 4.13 15.01
N ASN A 5 -2.40 3.04 14.54
CA ASN A 5 -1.23 3.12 13.65
C ASN A 5 -1.67 3.44 12.21
N VAL A 6 -2.72 2.76 11.73
CA VAL A 6 -3.34 3.07 10.43
C VAL A 6 -3.93 4.47 10.42
N PHE A 7 -4.62 4.88 11.49
CA PHE A 7 -5.12 6.25 11.63
C PHE A 7 -3.98 7.28 11.68
N GLY A 8 -2.87 6.98 12.38
CA GLY A 8 -1.69 7.84 12.43
C GLY A 8 -1.05 8.05 11.06
N VAL A 9 -0.90 6.97 10.28
CA VAL A 9 -0.42 7.03 8.90
C VAL A 9 -1.36 7.86 8.02
N VAL A 10 -2.67 7.60 8.07
CA VAL A 10 -3.66 8.35 7.30
C VAL A 10 -3.66 9.83 7.66
N VAL A 11 -3.58 10.17 8.95
CA VAL A 11 -3.48 11.56 9.43
C VAL A 11 -2.18 12.20 8.97
N LEU A 12 -1.06 11.47 8.94
CA LEU A 12 0.22 11.99 8.49
C LEU A 12 0.21 12.29 6.99
N VAL A 13 -0.32 11.37 6.17
CA VAL A 13 -0.50 11.56 4.73
C VAL A 13 -1.43 12.75 4.45
N VAL A 14 -2.59 12.81 5.10
CA VAL A 14 -3.55 13.92 4.95
C VAL A 14 -2.93 15.25 5.40
N SER A 15 -2.18 15.26 6.50
CA SER A 15 -1.53 16.46 7.02
C SER A 15 -0.43 16.98 6.09
N LEU A 16 0.32 16.09 5.44
CA LEU A 16 1.32 16.43 4.42
C LEU A 16 0.65 17.05 3.18
N VAL A 17 -0.49 16.49 2.76
CA VAL A 17 -1.27 17.00 1.62
C VAL A 17 -1.90 18.37 1.94
N ALA A 18 -2.40 18.57 3.16
CA ALA A 18 -3.11 19.79 3.57
C ALA A 18 -2.21 21.02 3.74
N HIS A 19 -0.93 20.86 4.14
CA HIS A 19 -0.03 22.00 4.43
C HIS A 19 0.68 22.62 3.20
N SER A 20 0.27 22.30 1.98
CA SER A 20 0.86 22.84 0.75
C SER A 20 0.31 24.24 0.41
N GLY A 21 0.66 25.24 1.22
CA GLY A 21 0.26 26.66 1.09
C GLY A 21 1.31 27.59 0.46
N VAL A 22 2.41 27.06 -0.07
CA VAL A 22 3.51 27.85 -0.66
C VAL A 22 3.36 27.92 -2.19
N GLN A 23 3.88 28.95 -2.86
CA GLN A 23 3.99 29.02 -4.32
C GLN A 23 4.89 27.88 -4.81
N ILE A 24 4.31 26.73 -5.17
CA ILE A 24 5.04 25.51 -5.55
C ILE A 24 5.32 25.53 -7.06
N THR A 25 6.58 25.36 -7.46
CA THR A 25 6.95 25.19 -8.88
C THR A 25 6.48 23.81 -9.39
N GLY A 26 6.13 23.67 -10.68
CA GLY A 26 5.68 22.37 -11.24
C GLY A 26 6.62 21.18 -10.95
N ARG A 27 7.94 21.40 -10.92
CA ARG A 27 8.93 20.38 -10.51
C ARG A 27 8.78 19.98 -9.03
N GLN A 28 8.56 20.93 -8.13
CA GLN A 28 8.35 20.64 -6.70
C GLN A 28 7.02 19.90 -6.47
N LEU A 29 6.00 20.17 -7.28
CA LEU A 29 4.73 19.46 -7.21
C LEU A 29 4.88 17.98 -7.63
N LEU A 30 5.64 17.70 -8.69
CA LEU A 30 5.91 16.33 -9.12
C LEU A 30 6.72 15.54 -8.06
N PHE A 31 7.78 16.15 -7.51
CA PHE A 31 8.56 15.50 -6.45
C PHE A 31 7.75 15.31 -5.17
N GLY A 32 6.97 16.31 -4.76
CA GLY A 32 6.09 16.22 -3.59
C GLY A 32 5.02 15.15 -3.76
N GLY A 33 4.34 15.13 -4.92
CA GLY A 33 3.34 14.11 -5.25
C GLY A 33 3.92 12.70 -5.29
N GLY A 34 5.09 12.53 -5.92
CA GLY A 34 5.80 11.25 -5.94
C GLY A 34 6.24 10.79 -4.56
N ALA A 35 6.70 11.70 -3.69
CA ALA A 35 7.07 11.38 -2.32
C ALA A 35 5.86 10.97 -1.47
N VAL A 36 4.72 11.65 -1.63
CA VAL A 36 3.46 11.27 -0.94
C VAL A 36 3.00 9.89 -1.41
N TRP A 37 2.95 9.65 -2.72
CA TRP A 37 2.56 8.36 -3.28
C TRP A 37 3.51 7.22 -2.84
N LEU A 38 4.82 7.44 -2.81
CA LEU A 38 5.76 6.43 -2.32
C LEU A 38 5.58 6.15 -0.82
N THR A 39 5.29 7.19 -0.03
CA THR A 39 5.02 7.03 1.41
C THR A 39 3.76 6.22 1.65
N ASP A 40 2.71 6.46 0.85
CA ASP A 40 1.47 5.68 0.86
C ASP A 40 1.76 4.19 0.62
N ALA A 41 2.48 3.87 -0.47
CA ALA A 41 2.86 2.49 -0.81
C ALA A 41 3.74 1.80 0.26
N ILE A 42 4.64 2.54 0.91
CA ILE A 42 5.43 1.97 2.02
C ILE A 42 4.53 1.67 3.22
N ALA A 43 3.64 2.60 3.57
CA ALA A 43 2.82 2.48 4.76
C ALA A 43 1.76 1.38 4.63
N PHE A 44 1.11 1.28 3.46
CA PHE A 44 0.17 0.20 3.19
C PHE A 44 0.86 -1.15 2.99
N GLY A 45 2.05 -1.21 2.36
CA GLY A 45 2.83 -2.44 2.29
C GLY A 45 3.18 -2.99 3.68
N LEU A 46 3.55 -2.12 4.62
CA LEU A 46 3.74 -2.51 6.02
C LEU A 46 2.42 -2.95 6.68
N ALA A 47 1.31 -2.24 6.42
CA ALA A 47 0.01 -2.60 6.97
C ALA A 47 -0.48 -3.97 6.45
N PHE A 48 -0.25 -4.29 5.17
CA PHE A 48 -0.55 -5.60 4.60
C PHE A 48 0.32 -6.69 5.22
N TRP A 49 1.63 -6.43 5.37
CA TRP A 49 2.55 -7.37 6.00
C TRP A 49 2.15 -7.67 7.44
N GLU A 50 1.78 -6.65 8.21
CA GLU A 50 1.34 -6.82 9.59
C GLU A 50 -0.02 -7.54 9.67
N LEU A 51 -0.89 -7.37 8.66
CA LEU A 51 -2.24 -7.92 8.69
C LEU A 51 -2.21 -9.41 8.40
N ASP A 52 -1.48 -9.76 7.36
CA ASP A 52 -1.52 -11.10 6.80
C ASP A 52 -1.10 -12.16 7.80
N CYS A 53 -1.83 -13.28 7.83
CA CYS A 53 -1.61 -14.39 8.73
C CYS A 53 -1.56 -13.98 10.22
N GLY A 54 -2.12 -12.83 10.60
CA GLY A 54 -2.02 -12.27 11.96
C GLY A 54 -0.65 -11.69 12.31
N GLY A 55 0.18 -11.38 11.31
CA GLY A 55 1.41 -10.60 11.44
C GLY A 55 2.72 -11.38 11.42
N PRO A 56 3.86 -10.67 11.36
CA PRO A 56 5.18 -11.27 11.16
C PRO A 56 5.61 -12.18 12.31
N LEU A 57 5.29 -11.80 13.55
CA LEU A 57 5.59 -12.63 14.72
C LEU A 57 4.77 -13.93 14.69
N ALA A 58 3.49 -13.85 14.33
CA ALA A 58 2.64 -15.01 14.21
C ALA A 58 3.09 -15.95 13.08
N ARG A 59 3.57 -15.40 11.95
CA ARG A 59 4.18 -16.20 10.88
C ARG A 59 5.50 -16.86 11.29
N ALA A 60 6.37 -16.14 12.00
CA ALA A 60 7.68 -16.65 12.42
C ALA A 60 7.58 -17.78 13.46
N LEU A 61 6.56 -17.74 14.33
CA LEU A 61 6.33 -18.74 15.38
C LEU A 61 5.35 -19.86 14.96
N ALA A 62 4.82 -19.82 13.74
CA ALA A 62 3.84 -20.80 13.28
C ALA A 62 4.47 -22.19 13.11
N THR A 63 3.88 -23.18 13.77
CA THR A 63 4.24 -24.61 13.60
C THR A 63 3.37 -25.33 12.57
N ALA A 64 2.31 -24.68 12.08
CA ALA A 64 1.39 -25.19 11.06
C ALA A 64 0.93 -24.07 10.11
N PRO A 65 0.51 -24.41 8.87
CA PRO A 65 0.00 -23.44 7.91
C PRO A 65 -1.20 -22.67 8.46
N ARG A 66 -1.15 -21.33 8.36
CA ARG A 66 -2.24 -20.44 8.75
C ARG A 66 -3.10 -20.09 7.53
N LYS A 67 -4.34 -19.70 7.77
CA LYS A 67 -5.21 -19.16 6.71
C LYS A 67 -4.69 -17.76 6.34
N PRO A 68 -4.27 -17.52 5.09
CA PRO A 68 -3.74 -16.23 4.70
C PRO A 68 -4.86 -15.19 4.51
N ASP A 69 -4.51 -13.92 4.68
CA ASP A 69 -5.39 -12.80 4.35
C ASP A 69 -5.21 -12.36 2.88
N PHE A 70 -4.04 -12.63 2.31
CA PHE A 70 -3.70 -12.41 0.91
C PHE A 70 -3.24 -13.71 0.25
N GLN A 71 -3.77 -13.98 -0.94
CA GLN A 71 -3.36 -15.12 -1.74
C GLN A 71 -2.36 -14.65 -2.80
N PHE A 72 -1.10 -15.08 -2.68
CA PHE A 72 -0.06 -14.80 -3.67
C PHE A 72 -0.10 -15.85 -4.80
N PRO A 73 0.31 -15.52 -6.03
CA PRO A 73 0.37 -16.49 -7.14
C PRO A 73 1.20 -17.74 -6.83
N GLN A 74 2.27 -17.58 -6.04
CA GLN A 74 3.13 -18.66 -5.58
C GLN A 74 2.40 -19.62 -4.62
N ASP A 75 1.32 -19.18 -3.96
CA ASP A 75 0.48 -20.04 -3.13
C ASP A 75 -0.43 -20.94 -3.99
N GLU A 76 -0.74 -20.53 -5.22
CA GLU A 76 -1.56 -21.32 -6.17
C GLU A 76 -0.73 -22.33 -6.96
N ASN A 77 0.49 -21.96 -7.33
CA ASN A 77 1.35 -22.80 -8.16
C ASN A 77 2.68 -23.10 -7.46
N ALA A 78 2.65 -24.14 -6.63
CA ALA A 78 3.80 -24.61 -5.86
C ALA A 78 4.98 -25.06 -6.74
N GLU A 79 4.74 -25.48 -8.00
CA GLU A 79 5.82 -25.86 -8.93
C GLU A 79 6.62 -24.64 -9.44
N LEU A 80 6.01 -23.46 -9.45
CA LEU A 80 6.66 -22.19 -9.80
C LEU A 80 7.19 -21.44 -8.58
N ALA A 81 6.75 -21.82 -7.38
CA ALA A 81 7.22 -21.25 -6.13
C ALA A 81 8.64 -21.74 -5.81
N ARG A 82 9.44 -20.86 -5.18
CA ARG A 82 10.75 -21.27 -4.66
C ARG A 82 10.55 -22.22 -3.47
N ASP A 83 11.49 -23.14 -3.27
CA ASP A 83 11.48 -24.01 -2.09
C ASP A 83 11.41 -23.18 -0.80
N GLY A 84 10.48 -23.53 0.09
CA GLY A 84 10.24 -22.78 1.33
C GLY A 84 9.64 -21.39 1.12
N TRP A 85 8.90 -21.18 0.03
CA TRP A 85 8.17 -19.95 -0.23
C TRP A 85 7.35 -19.49 0.99
N ALA A 86 7.51 -18.21 1.31
CA ALA A 86 6.66 -17.48 2.22
C ALA A 86 6.75 -16.00 1.84
N PRO A 87 5.63 -15.27 1.80
CA PRO A 87 5.64 -13.85 1.45
C PRO A 87 6.42 -13.05 2.49
N ARG A 88 7.36 -12.23 2.01
CA ARG A 88 8.23 -11.34 2.80
C ARG A 88 7.77 -9.90 2.63
N LEU A 89 8.31 -9.00 3.45
CA LEU A 89 7.95 -7.57 3.44
C LEU A 89 8.00 -6.96 2.03
N TRP A 90 8.98 -7.34 1.21
CA TRP A 90 9.09 -6.82 -0.16
C TRP A 90 7.92 -7.23 -1.06
N ASP A 91 7.38 -8.43 -0.88
CA ASP A 91 6.21 -8.90 -1.63
C ASP A 91 4.98 -8.05 -1.28
N TYR A 92 4.79 -7.68 -0.01
CA TYR A 92 3.70 -6.78 0.40
C TYR A 92 3.90 -5.34 -0.08
N PHE A 93 5.14 -4.84 -0.10
CA PHE A 93 5.44 -3.54 -0.70
C PHE A 93 5.11 -3.55 -2.20
N TYR A 94 5.46 -4.61 -2.91
CA TYR A 94 5.09 -4.77 -4.32
C TYR A 94 3.57 -4.78 -4.50
N VAL A 95 2.82 -5.51 -3.67
CA VAL A 95 1.34 -5.51 -3.67
C VAL A 95 0.78 -4.09 -3.46
N SER A 96 1.35 -3.33 -2.53
CA SER A 96 0.95 -1.95 -2.27
C SER A 96 1.25 -1.03 -3.45
N LEU A 97 2.43 -1.18 -4.06
CA LEU A 97 2.82 -0.44 -5.25
C LEU A 97 1.86 -0.70 -6.43
N THR A 98 1.47 -1.94 -6.64
CA THR A 98 0.55 -2.35 -7.71
C THR A 98 -0.88 -1.92 -7.41
N ASN A 99 -1.35 -2.08 -6.17
CA ASN A 99 -2.69 -1.69 -5.74
C ASN A 99 -2.90 -0.16 -5.71
N SER A 100 -1.84 0.61 -5.41
CA SER A 100 -1.88 2.08 -5.45
C SER A 100 -1.81 2.65 -6.87
N THR A 101 -1.18 1.96 -7.82
CA THR A 101 -1.08 2.44 -9.22
C THR A 101 -2.19 1.97 -10.13
N ALA A 102 -2.80 0.81 -9.85
CA ALA A 102 -3.89 0.19 -10.62
C ALA A 102 -3.60 -0.03 -12.13
N PHE A 103 -2.34 0.07 -12.56
CA PHE A 103 -1.90 -0.15 -13.96
C PHE A 103 -1.09 -1.45 -14.16
N SER A 104 -0.90 -2.25 -13.11
CA SER A 104 -0.10 -3.48 -13.11
C SER A 104 -0.97 -4.75 -13.00
N PRO A 105 -0.39 -5.96 -13.14
CA PRO A 105 -1.13 -7.18 -12.85
C PRO A 105 -1.49 -7.20 -11.37
N THR A 106 -2.78 -7.12 -11.04
CA THR A 106 -3.27 -7.33 -9.67
C THR A 106 -3.36 -8.83 -9.43
N ASP A 107 -2.22 -9.44 -9.13
CA ASP A 107 -2.03 -10.88 -9.04
C ASP A 107 -2.26 -11.44 -7.61
N VAL A 108 -2.25 -10.57 -6.60
CA VAL A 108 -2.53 -10.94 -5.21
C VAL A 108 -3.99 -10.68 -4.84
N MET A 109 -4.70 -11.72 -4.39
CA MET A 109 -6.13 -11.62 -4.05
C MET A 109 -6.35 -11.41 -2.54
N PRO A 110 -7.12 -10.38 -2.12
CA PRO A 110 -7.51 -10.23 -0.72
C PRO A 110 -8.62 -11.22 -0.35
N LEU A 111 -8.34 -12.14 0.56
CA LEU A 111 -9.25 -13.20 0.98
C LEU A 111 -10.19 -12.76 2.10
N THR A 112 -9.70 -11.98 3.06
CA THR A 112 -10.45 -11.59 4.25
C THR A 112 -11.08 -10.20 4.11
N ARG A 113 -12.14 -9.94 4.88
CA ARG A 113 -12.80 -8.62 4.95
C ARG A 113 -11.83 -7.47 5.30
N PRO A 114 -10.95 -7.59 6.32
CA PRO A 114 -9.99 -6.52 6.61
C PRO A 114 -8.99 -6.31 5.46
N ALA A 115 -8.52 -7.36 4.79
CA ALA A 115 -7.63 -7.22 3.62
C ALA A 115 -8.31 -6.45 2.49
N LYS A 116 -9.57 -6.81 2.17
CA LYS A 116 -10.39 -6.09 1.17
C LYS A 116 -10.59 -4.62 1.52
N ALA A 117 -10.88 -4.32 2.79
CA ALA A 117 -11.07 -2.95 3.25
C ALA A 117 -9.76 -2.13 3.17
N LEU A 118 -8.63 -2.74 3.53
CA LEU A 118 -7.34 -2.08 3.53
C LEU A 118 -6.83 -1.81 2.11
N MET A 119 -6.98 -2.77 1.18
CA MET A 119 -6.69 -2.55 -0.24
C MET A 119 -7.58 -1.46 -0.85
N ALA A 120 -8.89 -1.47 -0.54
CA ALA A 120 -9.80 -0.43 -1.04
C ALA A 120 -9.44 0.97 -0.50
N ALA A 121 -9.02 1.05 0.76
CA ALA A 121 -8.58 2.30 1.37
C ALA A 121 -7.32 2.85 0.70
N GLU A 122 -6.31 2.00 0.46
CA GLU A 122 -5.09 2.39 -0.26
C GLU A 122 -5.41 2.88 -1.67
N SER A 123 -6.12 2.09 -2.48
CA SER A 123 -6.41 2.48 -3.87
C SER A 123 -7.19 3.80 -3.93
N THR A 124 -8.11 4.03 -2.98
CA THR A 124 -8.84 5.29 -2.89
C THR A 124 -7.94 6.46 -2.52
N LEU A 125 -7.06 6.28 -1.52
CA LEU A 125 -6.15 7.33 -1.06
C LEU A 125 -5.10 7.68 -2.13
N SER A 126 -4.55 6.68 -2.80
CA SER A 126 -3.64 6.85 -3.93
C SER A 126 -4.34 7.57 -5.08
N ALA A 127 -5.54 7.16 -5.46
CA ALA A 127 -6.31 7.83 -6.52
C ALA A 127 -6.57 9.31 -6.20
N VAL A 128 -6.99 9.63 -4.97
CA VAL A 128 -7.18 11.01 -4.51
C VAL A 128 -5.87 11.79 -4.57
N THR A 129 -4.76 11.21 -4.13
CA THR A 129 -3.44 11.85 -4.16
C THR A 129 -3.04 12.21 -5.59
N VAL A 130 -3.14 11.26 -6.52
CA VAL A 130 -2.81 11.48 -7.94
C VAL A 130 -3.71 12.56 -8.55
N LEU A 131 -5.03 12.51 -8.28
CA LEU A 131 -5.98 13.50 -8.77
C LEU A 131 -5.70 14.92 -8.24
N LEU A 132 -5.36 15.06 -6.96
CA LEU A 132 -5.01 16.35 -6.36
C LEU A 132 -3.71 16.91 -6.95
N VAL A 133 -2.69 16.08 -7.14
CA VAL A 133 -1.44 16.46 -7.79
C VAL A 133 -1.69 16.92 -9.22
N ALA A 134 -2.49 16.17 -9.99
CA ALA A 134 -2.87 16.54 -11.36
C ALA A 134 -3.66 17.86 -11.40
N ALA A 135 -4.65 18.02 -10.52
CA ALA A 135 -5.46 19.25 -10.43
C ALA A 135 -4.60 20.48 -10.11
N ARG A 136 -3.66 20.35 -9.16
CA ARG A 136 -2.71 21.44 -8.86
C ARG A 136 -1.76 21.74 -10.02
N ALA A 137 -1.30 20.72 -10.75
CA ALA A 137 -0.43 20.91 -11.89
C ALA A 137 -1.12 21.75 -12.99
N VAL A 138 -2.39 21.44 -13.27
CA VAL A 138 -3.20 22.21 -14.23
C VAL A 138 -3.40 23.65 -13.77
N ASN A 139 -3.63 23.87 -12.47
CA ASN A 139 -3.83 25.22 -11.93
C ASN A 139 -2.57 26.09 -11.99
N ILE A 140 -1.36 25.52 -11.95
CA ILE A 140 -0.09 26.25 -12.07
C ILE A 140 0.22 26.64 -13.53
N LEU A 141 -0.34 25.91 -14.50
CA LEU A 141 -0.13 26.16 -15.93
C LEU A 141 -1.07 27.22 -16.51
N ARG A 142 -2.07 27.68 -15.75
CA ARG A 142 -2.95 28.81 -16.10
C ARG A 142 -2.46 30.09 -15.45
#